data_AF-A0A6N9BS05-F1
#
_entry.id   AF-A0A6N9BS05-F1
#
_cell.length_a   1.000
_cell.length_b   1.000
_cell.length_c   1.000
_cell.angle_alpha   90.00
_cell.angle_beta   90.00
_cell.angle_gamma   90.00
#
_symmetry.space_group_name_H-M   'P 1'
#
loop_
_entity.id
_entity.type
_entity.pdbx_description
1 polymer ?
#
loop_
_entity_poly.entity_id
_entity_poly.type
_entity_poly.pdbx_seq_one_letter_code
_entity_poly.pdbx_strand_id
1 'polypeptide(L)'
;MSCSSAWSITRAAFAPRAVYLDFPLGRTAGKAGDVEMQRAVMRAALATVRDAKRPGEIVELPYRWAETDDWKDGVMRPQRGGGGDHGDDRSERLPTPQYQTEEDAALADSDCATCVFL
;
A
#
# COMPACT_ATOMS: atom_id res chain seq x y z
N MET A 1 -4.90 -11.75 5.74
CA MET A 1 -3.69 -12.18 4.99
C MET A 1 -3.28 -11.00 4.12
N SER A 2 -1.98 -10.71 4.01
CA SER A 2 -1.43 -9.52 3.34
C SER A 2 -0.64 -9.90 2.08
N CYS A 3 -0.82 -9.14 0.99
CA CYS A 3 0.10 -9.15 -0.15
C CYS A 3 0.97 -7.90 -0.03
N SER A 4 2.27 -8.07 0.17
CA SER A 4 3.17 -6.96 0.50
C SER A 4 4.38 -6.88 -0.41
N SER A 5 4.88 -5.66 -0.60
CA SER A 5 6.19 -5.39 -1.16
C SER A 5 7.13 -4.66 -0.21
N ALA A 6 6.77 -4.59 1.08
CA ALA A 6 7.60 -4.02 2.13
C ALA A 6 7.85 -5.06 3.23
N TRP A 7 8.90 -5.87 3.07
CA TRP A 7 9.17 -7.01 3.96
C TRP A 7 9.37 -6.59 5.41
N SER A 8 10.25 -5.61 5.67
CA SER A 8 10.57 -5.14 7.02
C SER A 8 9.35 -4.59 7.76
N ILE A 9 8.55 -3.77 7.07
CA ILE A 9 7.31 -3.19 7.61
C ILE A 9 6.30 -4.29 7.92
N THR A 10 6.12 -5.24 7.01
CA THR A 10 5.14 -6.33 7.15
C THR A 10 5.48 -7.24 8.31
N ARG A 11 6.78 -7.53 8.47
CA ARG A 11 7.31 -8.28 9.61
C ARG A 11 7.12 -7.52 10.92
N ALA A 12 7.41 -6.22 10.95
CA ALA A 12 7.27 -5.38 12.14
C ALA A 12 5.81 -5.23 12.58
N ALA A 13 4.89 -5.06 11.63
CA ALA A 13 3.45 -5.01 11.89
C ALA A 13 2.85 -6.37 12.31
N PHE A 14 3.65 -7.45 12.29
CA PHE A 14 3.26 -8.80 12.66
C PHE A 14 1.98 -9.28 11.95
N ALA A 15 1.93 -9.06 10.63
CA ALA A 15 0.80 -9.49 9.82
C ALA A 15 0.57 -11.01 10.02
N PRO A 16 -0.66 -11.47 10.34
CA PRO A 16 -0.90 -12.87 10.71
C PRO A 16 -0.40 -13.89 9.69
N ARG A 17 -0.53 -13.57 8.39
CA ARG A 17 0.01 -14.32 7.25
C ARG A 17 0.25 -13.35 6.12
N ALA A 18 1.37 -13.47 5.41
CA ALA A 18 1.65 -12.63 4.25
C ALA A 18 2.33 -13.39 3.12
N VAL A 19 2.13 -12.90 1.90
CA VAL A 19 3.04 -13.16 0.78
C VAL A 19 3.83 -11.90 0.48
N TYR A 20 5.08 -12.06 0.06
CA TYR A 20 5.98 -10.98 -0.27
C TYR A 20 6.43 -11.06 -1.73
N LEU A 21 6.42 -9.91 -2.40
CA LEU A 21 6.96 -9.68 -3.73
C LEU A 21 7.92 -8.50 -3.68
N ASP A 22 9.14 -8.67 -4.18
CA ASP A 22 10.11 -7.57 -4.28
C ASP A 22 9.84 -6.70 -5.52
N PHE A 23 8.65 -6.12 -5.55
CA PHE A 23 8.13 -5.27 -6.63
C PHE A 23 7.97 -3.83 -6.12
N PRO A 24 7.87 -2.82 -6.99
CA PRO A 24 7.54 -1.46 -6.58
C PRO A 24 6.28 -1.40 -5.70
N LEU A 25 6.24 -0.47 -4.75
CA LEU A 25 5.06 -0.23 -3.91
C LEU A 25 3.81 -0.03 -4.79
N GLY A 26 2.72 -0.70 -4.40
CA GLY A 26 1.46 -0.70 -5.17
C GLY A 26 1.38 -1.75 -6.30
N ARG A 27 2.41 -2.57 -6.51
CA ARG A 27 2.40 -3.68 -7.50
C ARG A 27 2.37 -5.07 -6.85
N THR A 28 1.75 -5.18 -5.68
CA THR A 28 1.72 -6.42 -4.86
C THR A 28 0.85 -7.55 -5.40
N ALA A 29 0.13 -7.31 -6.51
CA ALA A 29 -0.66 -8.32 -7.20
C ALA A 29 0.01 -8.87 -8.47
N GLY A 30 1.19 -8.37 -8.86
CA GLY A 30 1.87 -8.73 -10.11
C GLY A 30 2.11 -7.54 -11.04
N LYS A 31 2.76 -7.78 -12.19
CA LYS A 31 3.00 -6.76 -13.22
C LYS A 31 1.71 -6.34 -13.91
N ALA A 32 1.62 -5.08 -14.32
CA ALA A 32 0.47 -4.61 -15.09
C ALA A 32 0.39 -5.35 -16.44
N GLY A 33 -0.80 -5.81 -16.84
CA GLY A 33 -1.02 -6.54 -18.09
C GLY A 33 -0.59 -8.02 -18.08
N ASP A 34 0.23 -8.45 -17.11
CA ASP A 34 0.64 -9.85 -16.97
C ASP A 34 -0.38 -10.66 -16.17
N VAL A 35 -1.46 -11.05 -16.84
CA VAL A 35 -2.60 -11.75 -16.22
C VAL A 35 -2.17 -13.10 -15.61
N GLU A 36 -1.22 -13.79 -16.23
CA GLU A 36 -0.78 -15.10 -15.76
C GLU A 36 0.05 -14.98 -14.48
N MET A 37 0.97 -14.01 -14.41
CA MET A 37 1.65 -13.68 -13.16
C MET A 37 0.67 -13.27 -12.07
N GLN A 38 -0.29 -12.39 -12.40
CA GLN A 38 -1.29 -11.93 -11.43
C GLN A 38 -2.11 -13.08 -10.85
N ARG A 39 -2.55 -14.01 -11.71
CA ARG A 39 -3.21 -15.25 -11.25
C ARG A 39 -2.30 -16.09 -10.37
N ALA A 40 -1.04 -16.24 -10.75
CA ALA A 40 -0.11 -17.07 -9.99
C ALA A 40 0.17 -16.48 -8.60
N VAL A 41 0.34 -15.16 -8.50
CA VAL A 41 0.44 -14.43 -7.22
C VAL A 41 -0.81 -14.64 -6.37
N MET A 42 -2.00 -14.46 -6.94
CA MET A 42 -3.26 -14.65 -6.23
C MET A 42 -3.46 -16.11 -5.76
N ARG A 43 -3.04 -17.09 -6.56
CA ARG A 43 -3.07 -18.50 -6.15
C ARG A 43 -2.11 -18.79 -5.00
N ALA A 44 -0.89 -18.25 -5.05
CA ALA A 44 0.08 -18.40 -3.97
C ALA A 44 -0.39 -17.71 -2.67
N ALA A 45 -1.00 -16.54 -2.80
CA ALA A 45 -1.67 -15.83 -1.72
C ALA A 45 -2.73 -16.71 -1.03
N LEU A 46 -3.67 -17.26 -1.81
CA LEU A 46 -4.73 -18.13 -1.29
C LEU A 46 -4.18 -19.44 -0.71
N ALA A 47 -3.16 -20.03 -1.34
CA ALA A 47 -2.49 -21.21 -0.80
C ALA A 47 -1.85 -20.92 0.56
N THR A 48 -1.22 -19.76 0.73
CA THR A 48 -0.61 -19.33 1.99
C THR A 48 -1.65 -19.20 3.12
N VAL A 49 -2.88 -18.80 2.82
CA VAL A 49 -3.96 -18.77 3.81
C VAL A 49 -4.23 -20.16 4.40
N ARG A 50 -4.19 -21.19 3.55
CA ARG A 50 -4.41 -22.59 3.93
C ARG A 50 -3.17 -23.22 4.57
N ASP A 51 -1.99 -22.95 4.02
CA ASP A 51 -0.79 -23.75 4.27
C ASP A 51 0.07 -23.20 5.41
N ALA A 52 0.08 -21.88 5.63
CA ALA A 52 0.90 -21.24 6.67
C ALA A 52 0.57 -21.81 8.05
N LYS A 53 1.60 -22.28 8.75
CA LYS A 53 1.49 -23.03 10.01
C LYS A 53 1.53 -22.14 11.23
N ARG A 54 2.11 -20.94 11.11
CA ARG A 54 2.35 -20.04 12.24
C ARG A 54 1.89 -18.62 11.93
N PRO A 55 1.37 -17.89 12.93
CA PRO A 55 1.18 -16.45 12.80
C PRO A 55 2.51 -15.74 12.48
N GLY A 56 2.46 -14.72 11.64
CA GLY A 56 3.63 -13.95 11.22
C GLY A 56 4.43 -14.59 10.08
N GLU A 57 3.97 -15.71 9.53
CA GLU A 57 4.64 -16.37 8.40
C GLU A 57 4.52 -15.51 7.14
N ILE A 58 5.66 -15.22 6.51
CA ILE A 58 5.78 -14.45 5.27
C ILE A 58 6.40 -15.35 4.21
N VAL A 59 5.64 -15.63 3.15
CA VAL A 59 6.10 -16.44 2.01
C VAL A 59 6.61 -15.51 0.92
N GLU A 60 7.91 -15.57 0.62
CA GLU A 60 8.50 -14.85 -0.51
C GLU A 60 8.20 -15.57 -1.83
N LEU A 61 7.66 -14.84 -2.81
CA LEU A 61 7.33 -15.38 -4.12
C LEU A 61 8.51 -15.21 -5.09
N PRO A 62 8.80 -16.18 -5.98
CA PRO A 62 10.02 -16.22 -6.79
C PRO A 62 9.95 -15.35 -8.06
N TYR A 63 9.19 -14.25 -8.04
CA TYR A 63 9.02 -13.39 -9.21
C TYR A 63 9.96 -12.19 -9.15
N ARG A 64 10.46 -11.77 -10.31
CA ARG A 64 11.33 -10.58 -10.44
C ARG A 64 10.63 -9.46 -11.21
N TRP A 65 10.76 -8.23 -10.72
CA TRP A 65 10.17 -7.05 -11.36
C TRP A 65 10.84 -6.75 -12.70
N ALA A 66 12.16 -6.78 -12.74
CA ALA A 66 12.98 -6.61 -13.93
C ALA A 66 14.17 -7.59 -13.92
N GLU A 67 14.94 -7.63 -14.99
CA GLU A 67 16.15 -8.48 -15.08
C GLU A 67 17.22 -8.06 -14.05
N THR A 68 17.35 -6.76 -13.86
CA THR A 68 18.26 -6.11 -12.89
C THR A 68 17.46 -5.32 -11.84
N ASP A 69 18.14 -4.95 -10.75
CA ASP A 69 17.54 -4.20 -9.64
C ASP A 69 17.67 -2.68 -9.81
N ASP A 70 18.16 -2.20 -10.97
CA ASP A 70 18.41 -0.78 -11.25
C ASP A 70 17.15 0.10 -11.08
N TRP A 71 15.96 -0.51 -11.21
CA TRP A 71 14.69 0.17 -10.95
C TRP A 71 14.57 0.69 -9.51
N LYS A 72 15.21 0.02 -8.53
CA LYS A 72 15.15 0.40 -7.11
C LYS A 72 15.80 1.76 -6.85
N ASP A 73 16.75 2.17 -7.69
CA ASP A 73 17.43 3.46 -7.56
C ASP A 73 16.52 4.65 -7.89
N GLY A 74 15.41 4.41 -8.60
CA GLY A 74 14.51 5.45 -9.08
C GLY A 74 13.17 5.56 -8.32
N VAL A 75 12.71 4.50 -7.63
CA VAL A 75 11.33 4.46 -7.10
C VAL A 75 11.04 5.44 -5.97
N MET A 76 12.05 5.83 -5.20
CA MET A 76 11.92 6.85 -4.15
C MET A 76 12.42 8.22 -4.60
N ARG A 77 12.80 8.36 -5.88
CA ARG A 77 13.31 9.63 -6.41
C ARG A 77 12.17 10.42 -7.06
N PRO A 78 12.07 11.72 -6.79
CA PRO A 78 11.21 12.59 -7.57
C PRO A 78 11.64 12.57 -9.04
N GLN A 79 10.66 12.77 -9.93
CA GLN A 79 10.86 12.62 -11.37
C GLN A 79 11.94 13.59 -11.87
N ARG A 80 12.99 13.07 -12.52
CA ARG A 80 14.07 13.89 -13.09
C ARG A 80 13.49 14.84 -14.14
N GLY A 81 13.63 16.15 -13.92
CA GLY A 81 13.16 17.20 -14.82
C GLY A 81 12.11 18.13 -14.22
N GLY A 82 11.54 17.79 -13.06
CA GLY A 82 10.81 18.76 -12.23
C GLY A 82 11.81 19.59 -11.43
N GLY A 83 12.34 20.66 -12.01
CA GLY A 83 13.22 21.63 -11.33
C GLY A 83 12.48 22.46 -10.28
N GLY A 84 11.81 21.81 -9.34
CA GLY A 84 11.15 22.43 -8.20
C GLY A 84 11.77 21.93 -6.90
N ASP A 85 11.72 22.78 -5.88
CA ASP A 85 11.90 22.37 -4.49
C ASP A 85 11.04 21.11 -4.25
N HIS A 86 11.65 20.00 -3.84
CA HIS A 86 10.93 18.77 -3.49
C HIS A 86 10.31 18.95 -2.11
N GLY A 87 9.51 20.01 -1.99
CA GLY A 87 8.80 20.39 -0.80
C GLY A 87 7.71 19.37 -0.49
N ASP A 88 7.08 19.60 0.64
CA ASP A 88 5.96 18.82 1.09
C ASP A 88 4.72 19.11 0.22
N ASP A 89 4.38 18.21 -0.69
CA ASP A 89 3.19 18.31 -1.54
C ASP A 89 1.87 18.19 -0.76
N ARG A 90 1.93 17.93 0.55
CA ARG A 90 0.75 17.88 1.41
C ARG A 90 0.20 19.30 1.57
N SER A 91 -1.12 19.44 1.43
CA SER A 91 -1.81 20.69 1.74
C SER A 91 -1.49 21.17 3.16
N GLU A 92 -1.43 22.49 3.34
CA GLU A 92 -1.26 23.08 4.66
C GLU A 92 -2.35 22.58 5.62
N ARG A 93 -1.94 22.21 6.83
CA ARG A 93 -2.89 21.83 7.87
C ARG A 93 -3.59 23.10 8.37
N LEU A 94 -4.86 23.25 8.01
CA LEU A 94 -5.69 24.33 8.51
C LEU A 94 -6.32 23.94 9.87
N PRO A 95 -6.56 24.93 10.77
CA PRO A 95 -7.30 24.69 12.01
C PRO A 95 -8.81 24.50 11.76
N THR A 96 -9.31 24.88 10.58
CA THR A 96 -10.70 24.67 10.18
C THR A 96 -10.90 23.24 9.66
N PRO A 97 -11.98 22.54 10.09
CA PRO A 97 -12.33 21.24 9.53
C PRO A 97 -12.46 21.30 8.00
N GLN A 98 -11.87 20.31 7.33
CA GLN A 98 -11.92 20.18 5.88
C GLN A 98 -12.86 19.02 5.54
N TYR A 99 -13.87 19.29 4.71
CA TYR A 99 -14.88 18.33 4.30
C TYR A 99 -14.74 18.00 2.81
N GLN A 100 -15.17 16.80 2.41
CA GLN A 100 -15.14 16.41 1.00
C GLN A 100 -16.18 17.22 0.19
N THR A 101 -17.33 17.53 0.79
CA THR A 101 -18.42 18.34 0.21
C THR A 101 -19.04 19.30 1.23
N GLU A 102 -19.84 20.26 0.75
CA GLU A 102 -20.64 21.16 1.63
C GLU A 102 -21.74 20.41 2.41
N GLU A 103 -22.28 19.33 1.83
CA GLU A 103 -23.26 18.46 2.50
C GLU A 103 -22.63 17.74 3.70
N ASP A 104 -21.39 17.25 3.55
CA ASP A 104 -20.64 16.66 4.66
C ASP A 104 -20.40 17.68 5.77
N ALA A 105 -20.14 18.95 5.40
CA ALA A 105 -19.97 20.03 6.37
C ALA A 105 -21.26 20.33 7.15
N ALA A 106 -22.42 20.26 6.48
CA ALA A 106 -23.73 20.46 7.10
C ALA A 106 -24.15 19.28 7.99
N LEU A 107 -23.77 18.06 7.65
CA LEU A 107 -24.01 16.87 8.48
C LEU A 107 -23.09 16.83 9.71
N ALA A 108 -21.88 17.35 9.60
CA ALA A 108 -20.91 17.44 10.67
C ALA A 108 -21.15 18.62 11.64
N ASP A 109 -22.33 19.26 11.57
CA ASP A 109 -22.74 20.36 12.43
C ASP A 109 -22.41 20.06 13.91
N SER A 110 -21.85 21.04 14.62
CA SER A 110 -21.59 20.96 16.06
C SER A 110 -22.84 20.69 16.88
N ASP A 111 -24.02 21.05 16.35
CA ASP A 111 -25.33 20.79 16.96
C ASP A 111 -26.01 19.53 16.41
N CYS A 112 -25.28 18.68 15.69
CA CYS A 112 -25.78 17.42 15.16
C CYS A 112 -26.21 16.49 16.31
N ALA A 113 -27.52 16.37 16.50
CA ALA A 113 -28.15 15.58 17.56
C ALA A 113 -27.79 14.08 17.55
N THR A 114 -27.25 13.58 16.43
CA THR A 114 -26.87 12.18 16.23
C THR A 114 -25.36 11.96 16.11
N CYS A 115 -24.55 13.02 16.12
CA CYS A 115 -23.10 12.90 15.94
C CYS A 115 -22.45 12.54 17.27
N VAL A 116 -21.68 11.45 17.30
CA VAL A 116 -20.87 11.05 18.45
C VAL A 116 -19.42 11.42 18.15
N PHE A 117 -18.98 12.56 18.69
CA PHE A 117 -17.57 12.93 18.71
C PHE A 117 -16.94 12.29 19.96
N LEU A 118 -16.25 11.16 19.78
CA LEU A 118 -15.48 10.50 20.83
C LEU A 118 -14.15 11.22 21.11
#